data_AF-A0A3D1EZ36-F1
#
_entry.id   AF-A0A3D1EZ36-F1
#
_cell.length_a   1.000
_cell.length_b   1.000
_cell.length_c   1.000
_cell.angle_alpha   90.00
_cell.angle_beta   90.00
_cell.angle_gamma   90.00
#
_symmetry.space_group_name_H-M   'P 1'
#
loop_
_entity.id
_entity.type
_entity.pdbx_description
1 polymer ?
#
loop_
_entity_poly.entity_id
_entity_poly.type
_entity_poly.pdbx_seq_one_letter_code
_entity_poly.pdbx_strand_id
1 'polypeptide(L)'
;MKLTWIDWSIVLGFVGALTALAAYTKRYTKSVSDFLAADRCAGRYLLTMSEGMAGLGAASVIANFEKFYKAGFAASWWGLMLAPIG
;
A
#
# COMPACT_ATOMS: atom_id res chain seq x y z
N MET A 1 4.78 -22.05 -15.33
CA MET A 1 5.11 -20.76 -15.98
C MET A 1 6.51 -20.38 -15.52
N LYS A 2 7.48 -20.29 -16.43
CA LYS A 2 8.86 -19.88 -16.08
C LYS A 2 8.92 -18.37 -16.21
N LEU A 3 9.21 -17.65 -15.11
CA LEU A 3 9.55 -16.24 -15.21
C LEU A 3 10.80 -16.13 -16.09
N THR A 4 10.71 -15.30 -17.12
CA THR A 4 11.87 -15.01 -17.97
C THR A 4 12.84 -14.10 -17.22
N TRP A 5 14.06 -13.99 -17.73
CA TRP A 5 15.09 -13.11 -17.15
C TRP A 5 14.65 -11.63 -17.12
N ILE A 6 13.77 -11.24 -18.04
CA ILE A 6 13.20 -9.88 -18.13
C ILE A 6 12.20 -9.63 -16.99
N ASP A 7 11.39 -10.62 -16.61
CA ASP A 7 10.47 -10.47 -15.48
C ASP A 7 11.25 -10.26 -14.16
N TRP A 8 12.35 -10.99 -13.99
CA TRP A 8 13.21 -10.86 -12.83
C TRP A 8 13.97 -9.53 -12.78
N SER A 9 14.38 -8.98 -13.93
CA SER A 9 15.04 -7.68 -13.97
C SER A 9 14.11 -6.54 -13.56
N ILE A 10 12.82 -6.63 -13.92
CA ILE A 10 11.79 -5.66 -13.50
C ILE A 10 11.58 -5.72 -11.97
N VAL A 11 11.42 -6.93 -11.42
CA VAL A 11 11.24 -7.12 -9.97
C VAL A 11 12.45 -6.61 -9.19
N LEU A 12 13.66 -6.99 -9.61
CA LEU A 12 14.90 -6.53 -8.96
C LEU A 12 15.08 -5.02 -9.11
N GLY A 13 14.76 -4.46 -10.28
CA GLY A 13 14.81 -3.01 -10.52
C GLY A 13 13.84 -2.25 -9.59
N PHE A 14 12.63 -2.75 -9.42
CA PHE A 14 11.63 -2.13 -8.54
C PHE A 14 12.04 -2.21 -7.06
N VAL A 15 12.47 -3.39 -6.59
CA VAL A 15 12.96 -3.56 -5.21
C VAL A 15 14.22 -2.72 -4.98
N GLY A 16 15.10 -2.64 -5.96
CA GLY A 16 16.30 -1.79 -5.94
C GLY A 16 15.94 -0.31 -5.82
N ALA A 17 14.97 0.17 -6.62
CA ALA A 17 14.50 1.55 -6.55
C ALA A 17 13.88 1.88 -5.19
N LEU A 18 13.04 0.99 -4.65
CA LEU A 18 12.44 1.17 -3.33
C LEU A 18 13.48 1.21 -2.20
N THR A 19 14.46 0.30 -2.23
CA THR A 19 15.54 0.26 -1.23
C THR A 19 16.45 1.48 -1.34
N ALA A 20 16.77 1.93 -2.54
CA ALA A 20 17.51 3.17 -2.76
C ALA A 20 16.75 4.40 -2.22
N LEU A 21 15.45 4.48 -2.49
CA LEU A 21 14.60 5.58 -1.98
C LEU A 21 14.52 5.56 -0.45
N ALA A 22 14.40 4.38 0.16
CA ALA A 22 14.41 4.22 1.61
C ALA A 22 15.74 4.65 2.23
N ALA A 23 16.87 4.25 1.62
CA ALA A 23 18.20 4.64 2.05
C ALA A 23 18.43 6.16 1.92
N TYR A 24 17.93 6.78 0.85
CA TYR A 24 18.00 8.23 0.66
C TYR A 24 17.15 8.97 1.70
N THR A 25 15.93 8.48 1.96
CA THR A 25 15.00 9.07 2.93
C THR A 25 15.51 8.97 4.37
N LYS A 26 16.36 7.99 4.68
CA LYS A 26 17.02 7.83 6.01
C LYS A 26 17.82 9.07 6.45
N ARG A 27 18.34 9.87 5.51
CA ARG A 27 19.07 11.11 5.85
C ARG A 27 18.18 12.18 6.46
N TYR A 28 16.89 12.15 6.15
CA TYR A 28 15.92 13.14 6.62
C TYR A 28 15.41 12.79 8.01
N THR A 29 15.27 11.50 8.34
CA THR A 29 14.76 11.00 9.62
C THR A 29 15.77 11.15 10.76
N LYS A 30 15.81 12.33 11.39
CA LYS A 30 16.75 12.65 12.48
C LYS A 30 16.19 12.46 13.89
N SER A 31 14.86 12.37 14.05
CA SER A 31 14.16 12.26 15.33
C SER A 31 13.03 11.23 15.25
N VAL A 32 12.57 10.73 16.40
CA VAL A 32 11.40 9.84 16.52
C VAL A 32 10.13 10.56 16.06
N SER A 33 9.99 11.85 16.37
CA SER A 33 8.87 12.69 15.91
C SER A 33 8.83 12.84 14.39
N ASP A 34 10.01 12.89 13.77
CA ASP A 34 10.19 13.01 12.35
C ASP A 34 9.92 11.69 11.62
N PHE A 35 10.28 10.55 12.24
CA PHE A 35 9.90 9.24 11.74
C PHE A 35 8.39 8.97 11.85
N LEU A 36 7.76 9.40 12.95
CA LEU A 36 6.36 9.10 13.23
C LEU A 36 5.37 10.04 12.53
N ALA A 37 5.72 11.32 12.38
CA ALA A 37 4.81 12.35 11.85
C ALA A 37 5.48 13.39 10.94
N ALA A 38 6.70 13.10 10.43
CA ALA A 38 7.52 14.04 9.67
C ALA A 38 7.59 15.44 10.33
N ASP A 39 7.71 15.46 11.66
CA ASP A 39 7.82 16.68 12.49
C ASP A 39 6.71 17.72 12.21
N ARG A 40 5.46 17.23 12.07
CA ARG A 40 4.26 18.04 11.72
C ARG A 40 4.28 18.65 10.32
N CYS A 41 5.27 18.34 9.48
CA CYS A 41 5.31 18.71 8.07
C CYS A 41 4.52 17.74 7.18
N ALA A 42 4.10 16.57 7.69
CA ALA A 42 3.23 15.65 6.95
C ALA A 42 1.83 16.27 6.78
N GLY A 43 1.58 16.86 5.61
CA GLY A 43 0.28 17.40 5.25
C GLY A 43 -0.81 16.33 5.24
N ARG A 44 -2.07 16.75 5.40
CA ARG A 44 -3.24 15.86 5.50
C ARG A 44 -3.30 14.83 4.36
N TYR A 45 -2.97 15.23 3.13
CA TYR A 45 -2.96 14.33 1.97
C TYR A 45 -1.96 13.17 2.14
N LEU A 46 -0.72 13.48 2.54
CA LEU A 46 0.32 12.47 2.73
C LEU A 46 -0.12 11.45 3.77
N LEU A 47 -0.64 11.92 4.91
CA LEU A 47 -1.10 11.07 6.01
C LEU A 47 -2.29 10.19 5.60
N THR A 48 -3.32 10.76 4.98
CA THR A 48 -4.50 9.99 4.52
C THR A 48 -4.14 8.99 3.44
N MET A 49 -3.20 9.35 2.55
CA MET A 49 -2.75 8.46 1.49
C MET A 49 -1.92 7.31 2.06
N SER A 50 -1.02 7.58 3.01
CA SER A 50 -0.25 6.54 3.68
C SER A 50 -1.14 5.58 4.47
N GLU A 51 -2.19 6.08 5.11
CA GLU A 51 -3.17 5.25 5.81
C GLU A 51 -3.98 4.38 4.83
N GLY A 52 -4.43 4.94 3.71
CA GLY A 52 -5.10 4.19 2.65
C GLY A 52 -4.20 3.11 2.03
N MET A 53 -2.92 3.40 1.83
CA MET A 53 -1.94 2.42 1.33
C MET A 53 -1.61 1.34 2.36
N ALA A 54 -1.57 1.67 3.65
CA ALA A 54 -1.34 0.69 4.72
C ALA A 54 -2.44 -0.39 4.77
N GLY A 55 -3.68 -0.04 4.41
CA GLY A 55 -4.79 -0.99 4.27
C GLY A 55 -4.72 -1.90 3.03
N LEU A 56 -3.97 -1.49 2.01
CA LEU A 56 -3.84 -2.20 0.72
C LEU A 56 -2.56 -3.06 0.68
N GLY A 57 -2.59 -4.19 1.39
CA GLY A 57 -1.53 -5.20 1.32
C GLY A 57 -1.82 -6.31 0.29
N ALA A 58 -0.81 -7.14 -0.02
CA ALA A 58 -0.98 -8.31 -0.90
C ALA A 58 -2.08 -9.25 -0.39
N ALA A 59 -2.17 -9.45 0.93
CA ALA A 59 -3.24 -10.22 1.56
C ALA A 59 -4.62 -9.60 1.32
N SER A 60 -4.76 -8.28 1.46
CA SER A 60 -6.02 -7.55 1.18
C SER A 60 -6.44 -7.69 -0.27
N VAL A 61 -5.49 -7.68 -1.21
CA VAL A 61 -5.77 -7.88 -2.64
C VAL A 61 -6.29 -9.29 -2.89
N ILE A 62 -5.58 -10.32 -2.42
CA ILE A 62 -6.00 -11.72 -2.59
C ILE A 62 -7.35 -11.98 -1.93
N ALA A 63 -7.56 -11.47 -0.72
CA ALA A 63 -8.82 -11.63 0.01
C ALA A 63 -10.00 -11.00 -0.75
N ASN A 64 -9.79 -9.84 -1.39
CA ASN A 64 -10.83 -9.24 -2.23
C ASN A 64 -11.14 -10.09 -3.46
N PHE A 65 -10.11 -10.59 -4.16
CA PHE A 65 -10.33 -11.49 -5.29
C PHE A 65 -11.06 -12.77 -4.88
N GLU A 66 -10.67 -13.38 -3.76
CA GLU A 66 -11.33 -14.58 -3.23
C GLU A 66 -12.79 -14.31 -2.84
N LYS A 67 -13.06 -13.16 -2.21
CA LYS A 67 -14.41 -12.73 -1.84
C LYS A 67 -15.32 -12.66 -3.07
N PHE A 68 -14.86 -12.03 -4.15
CA PHE A 68 -15.65 -11.95 -5.39
C PHE A 68 -15.74 -13.27 -6.14
N TYR A 69 -14.68 -14.08 -6.11
CA TYR A 69 -14.67 -15.39 -6.76
C TYR A 69 -15.68 -16.36 -6.12
N LYS A 70 -15.80 -16.37 -4.79
CA LYS A 70 -16.70 -17.29 -4.07
C LYS A 70 -18.13 -16.78 -3.94
N ALA A 71 -18.32 -15.51 -3.60
CA ALA A 71 -19.64 -14.96 -3.29
C ALA A 71 -20.25 -14.12 -4.43
N GLY A 72 -19.51 -13.90 -5.52
CA GLY A 72 -19.95 -13.04 -6.62
C GLY A 72 -20.18 -11.60 -6.19
N PHE A 73 -21.00 -10.86 -6.94
CA PHE A 73 -21.30 -9.46 -6.64
C PHE A 73 -22.14 -9.25 -5.37
N ALA A 74 -22.77 -10.30 -4.82
CA ALA A 74 -23.50 -10.21 -3.56
C ALA A 74 -22.60 -9.77 -2.38
N ALA A 75 -21.30 -10.02 -2.48
CA ALA A 75 -20.33 -9.59 -1.47
C ALA A 75 -20.12 -8.07 -1.42
N SER A 76 -20.49 -7.34 -2.50
CA SER A 76 -20.44 -5.87 -2.52
C SER A 76 -21.59 -5.25 -1.74
N TRP A 77 -22.73 -5.94 -1.64
CA TRP A 77 -23.91 -5.48 -0.90
C TRP A 77 -23.59 -5.19 0.58
N TRP A 78 -22.82 -6.08 1.21
CA TRP A 78 -22.33 -5.86 2.58
C TRP A 78 -21.37 -4.67 2.69
N GLY A 79 -20.62 -4.36 1.62
CA GLY A 79 -19.78 -3.16 1.58
C GLY A 79 -20.60 -1.87 1.46
N LEU A 80 -21.72 -1.91 0.75
CA LEU A 80 -22.64 -0.78 0.64
C LEU A 80 -23.31 -0.45 1.99
N MET A 81 -23.50 -1.43 2.88
CA MET A 81 -23.98 -1.18 4.25
C MET A 81 -22.97 -0.45 5.15
N LEU A 82 -21.67 -0.51 4.83
CA LEU A 82 -20.61 0.21 5.54
C LEU A 82 -20.42 1.64 5.00
N ALA A 83 -21.04 1.98 3.87
CA ALA A 83 -21.00 3.34 3.36
C ALA A 83 -21.75 4.25 4.34
N PRO A 84 -21.18 5.42 4.70
CA PRO A 84 -21.86 6.37 5.55
C PRO A 84 -23.17 6.76 4.87
N ILE A 85 -24.28 6.56 5.59
CA ILE A 85 -25.57 7.11 5.20
C ILE A 85 -25.45 8.63 5.30
N GLY A 86 -25.69 9.31 4.18
CA GLY A 86 -26.04 10.73 4.19
C GLY A 86 -27.41 10.91 4.82
#